data_AF-A0A7S3TUH4-F1
#
_entry.id   AF-A0A7S3TUH4-F1
#
_cell.length_a   1.000
_cell.length_b   1.000
_cell.length_c   1.000
_cell.angle_alpha   90.00
_cell.angle_beta   90.00
_cell.angle_gamma   90.00
#
_symmetry.space_group_name_H-M   'P 1'
#
loop_
_entity.id
_entity.type
_entity.pdbx_description
1 polymer ?
#
loop_
_entity_poly.entity_id
_entity_poly.type
_entity_poly.pdbx_seq_one_letter_code
_entity_poly.pdbx_strand_id
1 'polypeptide(L)'
;YSQIYAKVHDGSHTSEEARLNAWLTADPFGQAFYALFGYIADSPVMIENASRMISVVFADGRARLTELMTNLDRLYEAGKPMVYTLKDLHVIENPFWGVEPHVCDLTIINYYLIPAFGRAVGAADNPVVYNETTGRFDKPYDNVPELQIAGENFKPGSFFKRGPCGVPELNLTAYTTGQINLTSYLATWTINEAWEPIVLDRDTVFEGFAAIFSRGIHEELQ
;
A
#
# COMPACT_ATOMS: atom_id res chain seq x y z
N TYR A 1 -11.17 1.58 10.07
CA TYR A 1 -11.23 2.92 9.50
C TYR A 1 -9.98 3.01 8.65
N SER A 2 -10.15 2.98 7.33
CA SER A 2 -9.47 2.06 6.38
C SER A 2 -10.01 0.62 6.57
N GLN A 3 -10.68 0.09 5.53
CA GLN A 3 -11.09 -1.29 5.21
C GLN A 3 -10.32 -1.40 3.85
N ILE A 4 -10.72 -2.32 3.03
CA ILE A 4 -11.48 -1.93 1.82
C ILE A 4 -12.48 -0.69 1.97
N TYR A 5 -12.45 0.16 3.06
CA TYR A 5 -13.19 1.40 3.53
C TYR A 5 -14.67 1.58 3.22
N ALA A 6 -15.05 1.22 2.02
CA ALA A 6 -16.40 1.10 1.57
C ALA A 6 -16.39 0.16 0.35
N LYS A 7 -16.63 -1.14 0.54
CA LYS A 7 -17.50 -1.81 -0.44
C LYS A 7 -18.93 -1.25 -0.36
N VAL A 8 -19.28 -0.47 0.68
CA VAL A 8 -20.66 -0.40 1.18
C VAL A 8 -21.01 0.91 1.93
N HIS A 9 -20.76 2.11 1.38
CA HIS A 9 -21.40 3.30 1.97
C HIS A 9 -22.47 4.00 1.15
N ASP A 10 -22.66 3.63 -0.11
CA ASP A 10 -23.94 3.68 -0.79
C ASP A 10 -23.76 2.89 -2.09
N GLY A 11 -24.74 2.11 -2.53
CA GLY A 11 -24.67 1.37 -3.80
C GLY A 11 -24.73 2.28 -5.03
N SER A 12 -24.15 3.49 -4.96
CA SER A 12 -24.37 4.60 -5.90
C SER A 12 -23.15 5.04 -6.69
N HIS A 13 -21.97 4.43 -6.49
CA HIS A 13 -20.83 4.69 -7.37
C HIS A 13 -20.94 3.85 -8.66
N THR A 14 -21.55 4.44 -9.68
CA THR A 14 -21.87 3.80 -10.97
C THR A 14 -20.70 3.71 -11.95
N SER A 15 -19.52 4.26 -11.65
CA SER A 15 -18.34 4.25 -12.53
C SER A 15 -17.04 3.82 -11.85
N GLU A 16 -16.11 3.24 -12.63
CA GLU A 16 -14.76 2.84 -12.22
C GLU A 16 -13.93 4.01 -11.69
N GLU A 17 -14.13 5.20 -12.28
CA GLU A 17 -13.51 6.46 -11.85
C GLU A 17 -13.93 6.86 -10.44
N ALA A 18 -15.22 6.72 -10.08
CA ALA A 18 -15.70 7.02 -8.74
C ALA A 18 -15.09 6.07 -7.70
N ARG A 19 -14.89 4.79 -8.05
CA ARG A 19 -14.21 3.81 -7.19
C ARG A 19 -12.75 4.16 -6.99
N LEU A 20 -12.04 4.52 -8.06
CA LEU A 20 -10.63 4.94 -7.97
C LEU A 20 -10.48 6.20 -7.11
N ASN A 21 -11.34 7.19 -7.29
CA ASN A 21 -11.34 8.42 -6.48
C ASN A 21 -11.63 8.11 -4.99
N ALA A 22 -12.56 7.21 -4.69
CA ALA A 22 -12.82 6.78 -3.31
C ALA A 22 -11.60 6.06 -2.70
N TRP A 23 -10.95 5.18 -3.46
CA TRP A 23 -9.76 4.46 -3.05
C TRP A 23 -8.60 5.42 -2.73
N LEU A 24 -8.40 6.42 -3.59
CA LEU A 24 -7.32 7.39 -3.41
C LEU A 24 -7.61 8.48 -2.36
N THR A 25 -8.88 8.79 -2.07
CA THR A 25 -9.25 9.72 -0.98
C THR A 25 -9.31 9.06 0.40
N ALA A 26 -9.18 7.73 0.47
CA ALA A 26 -9.16 7.00 1.73
C ALA A 26 -7.90 7.38 2.52
N ASP A 27 -8.03 8.28 3.49
CA ASP A 27 -6.97 8.66 4.42
C ASP A 27 -6.61 7.49 5.37
N PRO A 28 -5.32 7.23 5.66
CA PRO A 28 -4.09 7.80 5.07
C PRO A 28 -3.59 7.07 3.81
N PHE A 29 -4.31 6.03 3.43
CA PHE A 29 -3.92 5.03 2.44
C PHE A 29 -3.69 5.60 1.03
N GLY A 30 -4.67 6.33 0.50
CA GLY A 30 -4.61 6.84 -0.87
C GLY A 30 -3.61 7.99 -1.06
N GLN A 31 -3.32 8.75 0.01
CA GLN A 31 -2.33 9.82 0.01
C GLN A 31 -0.90 9.34 -0.29
N ALA A 32 -0.52 8.17 0.25
CA ALA A 32 0.80 7.58 0.00
C ALA A 32 0.98 7.16 -1.46
N PHE A 33 -0.08 6.64 -2.10
CA PHE A 33 -0.04 6.27 -3.50
C PHE A 33 0.14 7.49 -4.41
N TYR A 34 -0.50 8.64 -4.13
CA TYR A 34 -0.24 9.86 -4.89
C TYR A 34 1.23 10.27 -4.92
N ALA A 35 1.88 10.22 -3.75
CA ALA A 35 3.28 10.59 -3.62
C ALA A 35 4.20 9.67 -4.44
N LEU A 36 3.90 8.37 -4.51
CA LEU A 36 4.66 7.42 -5.34
C LEU A 36 4.64 7.78 -6.84
N PHE A 37 3.57 8.42 -7.30
CA PHE A 37 3.43 8.84 -8.69
C PHE A 37 3.72 10.33 -8.91
N GLY A 38 4.44 10.97 -7.98
CA GLY A 38 4.94 12.34 -8.15
C GLY A 38 3.87 13.43 -8.05
N TYR A 39 2.71 13.12 -7.47
CA TYR A 39 1.65 14.09 -7.26
C TYR A 39 1.34 14.27 -5.77
N ILE A 40 1.18 15.51 -5.33
CA ILE A 40 0.75 15.83 -3.96
C ILE A 40 -0.49 16.69 -4.10
N ALA A 41 -1.65 16.15 -3.74
CA ALA A 41 -2.88 16.91 -3.59
C ALA A 41 -3.28 17.01 -2.13
N ASP A 42 -3.78 18.19 -1.75
CA ASP A 42 -4.33 18.49 -0.43
C ASP A 42 -5.86 18.70 -0.47
N SER A 43 -6.51 18.52 -1.64
CA SER A 43 -7.96 18.67 -1.78
C SER A 43 -8.61 17.56 -2.62
N PRO A 44 -9.87 17.17 -2.31
CA PRO A 44 -10.63 16.16 -3.06
C PRO A 44 -10.80 16.46 -4.56
N VAL A 45 -10.92 17.74 -4.93
CA VAL A 45 -11.05 18.16 -6.34
C VAL A 45 -9.73 17.99 -7.10
N MET A 46 -8.60 18.22 -6.43
CA MET A 46 -7.29 17.95 -7.04
C MET A 46 -7.03 16.45 -7.17
N ILE A 47 -7.49 15.66 -6.20
CA ILE A 47 -7.46 14.19 -6.21
C ILE A 47 -8.17 13.61 -7.44
N GLU A 48 -9.37 14.10 -7.77
CA GLU A 48 -10.13 13.66 -8.96
C GLU A 48 -9.39 13.98 -10.27
N ASN A 49 -8.77 15.15 -10.36
CA ASN A 49 -7.94 15.50 -11.52
C ASN A 49 -6.65 14.68 -11.59
N ALA A 50 -6.09 14.32 -10.43
CA ALA A 50 -4.87 13.55 -10.31
C ALA A 50 -5.03 12.10 -10.74
N SER A 51 -6.17 11.46 -10.43
CA SER A 51 -6.40 10.07 -10.82
C SER A 51 -6.32 9.89 -12.35
N ARG A 52 -6.83 10.87 -13.10
CA ARG A 52 -6.70 10.93 -14.57
C ARG A 52 -5.27 11.14 -15.03
N MET A 53 -4.53 12.07 -14.41
CA MET A 53 -3.14 12.37 -14.77
C MET A 53 -2.17 11.24 -14.43
N ILE A 54 -2.36 10.58 -13.28
CA ILE A 54 -1.48 9.54 -12.79
C ILE A 54 -1.70 8.23 -13.54
N SER A 55 -2.94 7.97 -13.95
CA SER A 55 -3.26 6.83 -14.82
C SER A 55 -2.58 6.90 -16.20
N VAL A 56 -1.93 8.02 -16.54
CA VAL A 56 -1.18 8.21 -17.79
C VAL A 56 0.29 8.59 -17.58
N VAL A 57 0.84 8.43 -16.36
CA VAL A 57 2.25 8.73 -16.06
C VAL A 57 3.20 7.82 -16.86
N PHE A 58 2.77 6.59 -17.16
CA PHE A 58 3.53 5.69 -18.02
C PHE A 58 3.10 5.84 -19.48
N ALA A 59 4.07 5.73 -20.39
CA ALA A 59 3.85 5.88 -21.82
C ALA A 59 3.16 4.66 -22.49
N ASP A 60 2.64 3.72 -21.70
CA ASP A 60 2.05 2.47 -22.18
C ASP A 60 0.54 2.55 -22.46
N GLY A 61 -0.09 3.69 -22.15
CA GLY A 61 -1.52 3.94 -22.42
C GLY A 61 -2.47 3.13 -21.54
N ARG A 62 -1.99 2.54 -20.43
CA ARG A 62 -2.79 1.70 -19.52
C ARG A 62 -3.11 2.44 -18.22
N ALA A 63 -4.30 2.23 -17.68
CA ALA A 63 -4.72 2.75 -16.38
C ALA A 63 -4.06 1.99 -15.21
N ARG A 64 -2.75 2.21 -14.99
CA ARG A 64 -1.95 1.45 -14.01
C ARG A 64 -2.40 1.59 -12.57
N LEU A 65 -2.99 2.72 -12.19
CA LEU A 65 -3.59 2.88 -10.85
C LEU A 65 -4.82 2.01 -10.66
N THR A 66 -5.71 1.94 -11.65
CA THR A 66 -6.89 1.05 -11.57
C THR A 66 -6.45 -0.41 -11.54
N GLU A 67 -5.46 -0.78 -12.35
CA GLU A 67 -4.85 -2.11 -12.33
C GLU A 67 -4.30 -2.45 -10.93
N LEU A 68 -3.56 -1.53 -10.32
CA LEU A 68 -3.03 -1.68 -8.96
C LEU A 68 -4.15 -1.82 -7.93
N MET A 69 -5.12 -0.89 -7.89
CA MET A 69 -6.27 -0.93 -6.99
C MET A 69 -7.00 -2.28 -7.09
N THR A 70 -7.33 -2.69 -8.32
CA THR A 70 -8.09 -3.93 -8.56
C THR A 70 -7.33 -5.16 -8.06
N ASN A 71 -6.03 -5.25 -8.30
CA ASN A 71 -5.25 -6.40 -7.84
C ASN A 71 -5.01 -6.41 -6.33
N LEU A 72 -4.81 -5.24 -5.72
CA LEU A 72 -4.70 -5.12 -4.26
C LEU A 72 -6.01 -5.49 -3.55
N ASP A 73 -7.17 -5.07 -4.09
CA ASP A 73 -8.49 -5.49 -3.59
C ASP A 73 -8.67 -7.02 -3.69
N ARG A 74 -8.33 -7.62 -4.85
CA ARG A 74 -8.39 -9.08 -5.04
C ARG A 74 -7.52 -9.82 -4.02
N LEU A 75 -6.29 -9.35 -3.78
CA LEU A 75 -5.38 -9.93 -2.80
C LEU A 75 -5.95 -9.87 -1.38
N TYR A 76 -6.48 -8.71 -0.98
CA TYR A 76 -7.08 -8.54 0.34
C TYR A 76 -8.30 -9.46 0.52
N GLU A 77 -9.20 -9.52 -0.48
CA GLU A 77 -10.39 -10.38 -0.44
C GLU A 77 -10.04 -11.87 -0.37
N ALA A 78 -8.96 -12.28 -1.03
CA ALA A 78 -8.41 -13.63 -0.95
C ALA A 78 -7.66 -13.92 0.36
N GLY A 79 -7.51 -12.93 1.26
CA GLY A 79 -6.74 -13.06 2.49
C GLY A 79 -5.24 -13.25 2.25
N LYS A 80 -4.74 -12.83 1.09
CA LYS A 80 -3.34 -12.90 0.68
C LYS A 80 -2.60 -11.61 1.04
N PRO A 81 -1.26 -11.66 1.19
CA PRO A 81 -0.48 -10.44 1.36
C PRO A 81 -0.68 -9.52 0.16
N MET A 82 -0.83 -8.22 0.42
CA MET A 82 -1.05 -7.21 -0.60
C MET A 82 0.28 -6.83 -1.28
N VAL A 83 0.82 -7.78 -2.04
CA VAL A 83 2.04 -7.65 -2.84
C VAL A 83 1.67 -7.84 -4.31
N TYR A 84 1.96 -6.84 -5.13
CA TYR A 84 1.61 -6.86 -6.55
C TYR A 84 2.74 -6.24 -7.38
N THR A 85 2.97 -6.77 -8.59
CA THR A 85 3.96 -6.22 -9.52
C THR A 85 3.27 -5.67 -10.77
N LEU A 86 3.41 -4.36 -10.97
CA LEU A 86 3.10 -3.73 -12.24
C LEU A 86 4.23 -4.04 -13.21
N LYS A 87 3.90 -4.78 -14.28
CA LYS A 87 4.87 -5.23 -15.27
C LYS A 87 4.94 -4.33 -16.50
N ASP A 88 6.09 -4.38 -17.14
CA ASP A 88 6.36 -3.74 -18.43
C ASP A 88 6.07 -2.22 -18.39
N LEU A 89 6.55 -1.56 -17.35
CA LEU A 89 6.41 -0.11 -17.20
C LEU A 89 7.43 0.60 -18.08
N HIS A 90 6.93 1.38 -19.02
CA HIS A 90 7.75 2.21 -19.89
C HIS A 90 8.10 3.52 -19.17
N VAL A 91 9.35 3.62 -18.71
CA VAL A 91 9.87 4.82 -18.05
C VAL A 91 10.17 5.88 -19.12
N ILE A 92 9.65 7.09 -18.91
CA ILE A 92 9.87 8.24 -19.77
C ILE A 92 11.23 8.85 -19.45
N GLU A 93 11.95 9.27 -20.49
CA GLU A 93 13.24 9.97 -20.37
C GLU A 93 13.12 11.22 -19.48
N ASN A 94 14.07 11.38 -18.55
CA ASN A 94 14.26 12.62 -17.81
C ASN A 94 15.72 13.09 -17.96
N PRO A 95 16.00 14.01 -18.91
CA PRO A 95 17.37 14.44 -19.20
C PRO A 95 18.00 15.27 -18.08
N PHE A 96 17.20 15.80 -17.14
CA PHE A 96 17.72 16.57 -16.00
C PHE A 96 18.23 15.66 -14.89
N TRP A 97 17.73 14.43 -14.80
CA TRP A 97 18.08 13.46 -13.76
C TRP A 97 18.92 12.30 -14.30
N GLY A 98 19.26 12.32 -15.60
CA GLY A 98 20.04 11.27 -16.25
C GLY A 98 19.29 9.94 -16.35
N VAL A 99 17.95 9.97 -16.42
CA VAL A 99 17.13 8.76 -16.57
C VAL A 99 16.89 8.51 -18.05
N GLU A 100 17.47 7.43 -18.57
CA GLU A 100 17.26 6.96 -19.93
C GLU A 100 15.93 6.18 -20.04
N PRO A 101 15.26 6.18 -21.21
CA PRO A 101 14.09 5.35 -21.42
C PRO A 101 14.42 3.87 -21.26
N HIS A 102 13.66 3.15 -20.46
CA HIS A 102 13.78 1.72 -20.27
C HIS A 102 12.44 1.10 -19.85
N VAL A 103 12.39 -0.22 -19.84
CA VAL A 103 11.26 -0.99 -19.32
C VAL A 103 11.65 -1.55 -17.97
N CYS A 104 10.79 -1.41 -16.97
CA CYS A 104 10.99 -1.98 -15.65
C CYS A 104 9.71 -2.57 -15.08
N ASP A 105 9.87 -3.40 -14.04
CA ASP A 105 8.77 -3.88 -13.23
C ASP A 105 8.78 -3.14 -11.89
N LEU A 106 7.60 -2.76 -11.39
CA LEU A 106 7.43 -2.12 -10.08
C LEU A 106 6.64 -3.04 -9.15
N THR A 107 7.32 -3.61 -8.16
CA THR A 107 6.68 -4.34 -7.07
C THR A 107 6.28 -3.39 -5.94
N ILE A 108 5.00 -3.44 -5.57
CA ILE A 108 4.42 -2.66 -4.48
C ILE A 108 4.04 -3.63 -3.36
N ILE A 109 4.51 -3.33 -2.15
CA ILE A 109 4.17 -4.05 -0.92
C ILE A 109 3.34 -3.11 -0.06
N ASN A 110 2.11 -3.50 0.25
CA ASN A 110 1.22 -2.72 1.09
C ASN A 110 1.01 -3.41 2.45
N TYR A 111 1.45 -2.75 3.52
CA TYR A 111 1.34 -3.26 4.88
C TYR A 111 -0.01 -2.89 5.47
N TYR A 112 -1.00 -3.71 5.16
CA TYR A 112 -2.35 -3.61 5.68
C TYR A 112 -2.68 -4.80 6.58
N LEU A 113 -3.57 -4.62 7.57
CA LEU A 113 -4.01 -5.73 8.41
C LEU A 113 -4.90 -6.71 7.61
N ILE A 114 -4.31 -7.81 7.17
CA ILE A 114 -5.03 -8.88 6.46
C ILE A 114 -5.74 -9.80 7.47
N PRO A 115 -7.02 -10.17 7.26
CA PRO A 115 -7.74 -11.03 8.21
C PRO A 115 -7.06 -12.37 8.51
N ALA A 116 -6.38 -12.96 7.52
CA ALA A 116 -5.63 -14.20 7.70
C ALA A 116 -4.50 -14.04 8.73
N PHE A 117 -3.73 -12.96 8.64
CA PHE A 117 -2.71 -12.61 9.61
C PHE A 117 -3.32 -12.29 10.99
N GLY A 118 -4.38 -11.47 11.03
CA GLY A 118 -5.06 -11.09 12.26
C GLY A 118 -5.52 -12.31 13.07
N ARG A 119 -6.16 -13.28 12.40
CA ARG A 119 -6.54 -14.57 13.01
C ARG A 119 -5.35 -15.39 13.47
N ALA A 120 -4.30 -15.50 12.66
CA ALA A 120 -3.12 -16.30 13.00
C ALA A 120 -2.44 -15.79 14.28
N VAL A 121 -2.35 -14.46 14.45
CA VAL A 121 -1.78 -13.88 15.66
C VAL A 121 -2.74 -13.95 16.85
N GLY A 122 -4.04 -13.69 16.64
CA GLY A 122 -5.04 -13.74 17.70
C GLY A 122 -5.32 -15.14 18.25
N ALA A 123 -4.96 -16.18 17.51
CA ALA A 123 -5.04 -17.57 17.97
C ALA A 123 -3.80 -18.04 18.74
N ALA A 124 -2.70 -17.27 18.72
CA ALA A 124 -1.51 -17.56 19.51
C ALA A 124 -1.72 -17.19 20.99
N ASP A 125 -0.91 -17.74 21.88
CA ASP A 125 -0.89 -17.38 23.31
C ASP A 125 -0.28 -15.98 23.51
N ASN A 126 -0.99 -14.96 23.03
CA ASN A 126 -0.60 -13.55 23.02
C ASN A 126 -1.79 -12.71 23.52
N PRO A 127 -1.59 -11.64 24.31
CA PRO A 127 -2.65 -10.71 24.73
C PRO A 127 -3.38 -9.96 23.59
N VAL A 128 -3.16 -10.32 22.33
CA VAL A 128 -3.73 -9.65 21.16
C VAL A 128 -5.02 -10.36 20.74
N VAL A 129 -6.13 -9.63 20.71
CA VAL A 129 -7.42 -10.14 20.25
C VAL A 129 -7.75 -9.54 18.90
N TYR A 130 -7.98 -10.38 17.89
CA TYR A 130 -8.46 -9.95 16.58
C TYR A 130 -9.99 -9.93 16.53
N ASN A 131 -10.53 -8.77 16.20
CA ASN A 131 -11.97 -8.54 16.10
C ASN A 131 -12.42 -8.66 14.65
N GLU A 132 -13.07 -9.79 14.33
CA GLU A 132 -13.53 -10.07 12.97
C GLU A 132 -14.59 -9.09 12.46
N THR A 133 -15.36 -8.47 13.37
CA THR A 133 -16.39 -7.50 13.00
C THR A 133 -15.76 -6.20 12.48
N THR A 134 -14.67 -5.76 13.11
CA THR A 134 -14.01 -4.49 12.76
C THR A 134 -12.84 -4.67 11.79
N GLY A 135 -12.34 -5.91 11.64
CA GLY A 135 -11.13 -6.21 10.88
C GLY A 135 -9.87 -5.63 11.56
N ARG A 136 -9.91 -5.42 12.87
CA ARG A 136 -8.85 -4.77 13.66
C ARG A 136 -8.52 -5.58 14.90
N PHE A 137 -7.38 -5.28 15.51
CA PHE A 137 -7.12 -5.76 16.87
C PHE A 137 -7.87 -4.91 17.89
N ASP A 138 -8.20 -5.50 19.03
CA ASP A 138 -8.73 -4.74 20.17
C ASP A 138 -7.61 -3.93 20.86
N LYS A 139 -8.02 -2.96 21.69
CA LYS A 139 -7.08 -2.12 22.44
C LYS A 139 -6.15 -2.96 23.33
N PRO A 140 -4.86 -2.59 23.43
CA PRO A 140 -4.24 -1.37 22.91
C PRO A 140 -3.67 -1.48 21.47
N TYR A 141 -3.99 -2.53 20.70
CA TYR A 141 -3.38 -2.82 19.39
C TYR A 141 -4.21 -2.35 18.19
N ASP A 142 -5.26 -1.57 18.42
CA ASP A 142 -6.22 -1.10 17.42
C ASP A 142 -5.59 -0.30 16.27
N ASN A 143 -4.47 0.37 16.53
CA ASN A 143 -3.71 1.14 15.54
C ASN A 143 -2.69 0.31 14.74
N VAL A 144 -2.55 -1.00 14.93
CA VAL A 144 -1.63 -1.81 14.12
C VAL A 144 -2.29 -2.21 12.77
N PRO A 145 -1.60 -2.11 11.62
CA PRO A 145 -0.21 -1.67 11.39
C PRO A 145 -0.02 -0.18 11.14
N GLU A 146 -1.09 0.62 11.24
CA GLU A 146 -1.12 2.08 11.07
C GLU A 146 -0.41 2.83 12.21
N LEU A 147 0.89 2.55 12.37
CA LEU A 147 1.76 3.26 13.30
C LEU A 147 1.86 4.72 12.83
N GLN A 148 1.06 5.61 13.44
CA GLN A 148 1.09 7.06 13.23
C GLN A 148 2.50 7.63 13.17
N ILE A 149 2.70 8.48 12.18
CA ILE A 149 3.91 9.29 12.04
C ILE A 149 3.82 10.46 13.02
N ALA A 150 4.95 10.84 13.62
CA ALA A 150 5.06 12.02 14.47
C ALA A 150 4.54 13.26 13.71
N GLY A 151 3.53 13.91 14.28
CA GLY A 151 2.93 15.12 13.70
C GLY A 151 1.59 14.92 12.99
N GLU A 152 1.02 13.71 12.92
CA GLU A 152 -0.32 13.49 12.31
C GLU A 152 -1.50 14.13 13.07
N ASN A 153 -1.28 14.65 14.29
CA ASN A 153 -2.24 15.54 14.97
C ASN A 153 -2.12 17.02 14.52
N PHE A 154 -1.43 17.32 13.42
CA PHE A 154 -1.35 18.67 12.89
C PHE A 154 -2.69 19.08 12.27
N LYS A 155 -3.34 20.06 12.91
CA LYS A 155 -4.50 20.75 12.35
C LYS A 155 -4.12 21.34 10.98
N PRO A 156 -4.98 21.25 9.95
CA PRO A 156 -4.75 21.94 8.68
C PRO A 156 -4.54 23.44 8.95
N GLY A 157 -3.35 23.96 8.65
CA GLY A 157 -3.00 25.38 8.86
C GLY A 157 -1.66 25.66 9.55
N SER A 158 -1.00 24.69 10.17
CA SER A 158 0.31 24.90 10.80
C SER A 158 1.47 24.42 9.91
N PHE A 159 1.89 25.27 8.98
CA PHE A 159 2.95 25.03 7.97
C PHE A 159 4.39 24.87 8.52
N PHE A 160 4.63 24.91 9.84
CA PHE A 160 5.97 25.22 10.37
C PHE A 160 6.58 24.29 11.44
N LYS A 161 6.13 23.04 11.58
CA LYS A 161 6.81 22.09 12.49
C LYS A 161 6.97 20.68 11.92
N ARG A 162 7.34 20.68 10.66
CA ARG A 162 8.15 19.63 10.06
C ARG A 162 9.56 19.75 10.68
N GLY A 163 10.25 18.66 11.02
CA GLY A 163 11.64 18.70 11.54
C GLY A 163 12.60 19.45 10.59
N PRO A 164 13.92 19.51 10.84
CA PRO A 164 14.84 20.34 10.04
C PRO A 164 14.78 20.13 8.51
N CYS A 165 14.15 19.06 8.02
CA CYS A 165 13.89 18.81 6.60
C CYS A 165 12.44 18.39 6.27
N GLY A 166 11.51 18.49 7.22
CA GLY A 166 10.12 18.13 6.99
C GLY A 166 9.82 16.74 6.49
N VAL A 167 10.70 15.82 6.87
CA VAL A 167 10.54 14.40 6.66
C VAL A 167 9.57 13.88 7.71
N PRO A 168 8.57 13.05 7.33
CA PRO A 168 7.75 12.33 8.29
C PRO A 168 8.66 11.49 9.20
N GLU A 169 8.66 11.77 10.50
CA GLU A 169 9.42 10.99 11.49
C GLU A 169 8.48 9.98 12.13
N LEU A 170 8.79 8.69 12.11
CA LEU A 170 7.99 7.70 12.82
C LEU A 170 8.11 7.96 14.34
N ASN A 171 7.00 8.22 15.03
CA ASN A 171 7.05 8.44 16.49
C ASN A 171 7.19 7.09 17.22
N LEU A 172 8.38 6.50 17.20
CA LEU A 172 8.64 5.22 17.85
C LEU A 172 8.33 5.23 19.37
N THR A 173 8.35 6.40 20.01
CA THR A 173 8.01 6.54 21.44
C THR A 173 6.51 6.51 21.73
N ALA A 174 5.67 6.68 20.70
CA ALA A 174 4.20 6.58 20.84
C ALA A 174 3.70 5.13 20.84
N TYR A 175 4.56 4.15 20.54
CA TYR A 175 4.18 2.75 20.43
C TYR A 175 4.80 1.90 21.53
N THR A 176 4.01 0.97 22.03
CA THR A 176 4.51 -0.12 22.85
C THR A 176 5.38 -1.05 22.01
N THR A 177 6.32 -1.74 22.66
CA THR A 177 7.14 -2.79 22.01
C THR A 177 6.26 -3.85 21.35
N GLY A 178 5.11 -4.20 21.95
CA GLY A 178 4.15 -5.14 21.38
C GLY A 178 3.59 -4.67 20.04
N GLN A 179 3.22 -3.39 19.90
CA GLN A 179 2.69 -2.84 18.65
C GLN A 179 3.76 -2.83 17.55
N ILE A 180 5.00 -2.42 17.87
CA ILE A 180 6.13 -2.44 16.93
C ILE A 180 6.43 -3.86 16.45
N ASN A 181 6.47 -4.81 17.39
CA ASN A 181 6.69 -6.22 17.07
C ASN A 181 5.58 -6.77 16.18
N LEU A 182 4.31 -6.41 16.44
CA LEU A 182 3.19 -6.90 15.66
C LEU A 182 3.21 -6.40 14.21
N THR A 183 3.59 -5.13 13.98
CA THR A 183 3.84 -4.61 12.63
C THR A 183 5.01 -5.34 11.95
N SER A 184 6.07 -5.65 12.71
CA SER A 184 7.22 -6.42 12.19
C SER A 184 6.84 -7.87 11.83
N TYR A 185 5.94 -8.47 12.60
CA TYR A 185 5.38 -9.80 12.32
C TYR A 185 4.52 -9.79 11.07
N LEU A 186 3.72 -8.73 10.85
CA LEU A 186 2.99 -8.56 9.60
C LEU A 186 3.96 -8.50 8.41
N ALA A 187 5.06 -7.76 8.53
CA ALA A 187 6.05 -7.70 7.47
C ALA A 187 6.67 -9.07 7.19
N THR A 188 7.07 -9.79 8.24
CA THR A 188 7.64 -11.14 8.12
C THR A 188 6.64 -12.12 7.50
N TRP A 189 5.38 -12.09 7.94
CA TRP A 189 4.30 -12.90 7.39
C TRP A 189 4.07 -12.60 5.91
N THR A 190 4.07 -11.33 5.52
CA THR A 190 3.94 -10.90 4.13
C THR A 190 5.05 -11.48 3.25
N ILE A 191 6.31 -11.41 3.70
CA ILE A 191 7.43 -12.02 2.95
C ILE A 191 7.28 -13.53 2.86
N ASN A 192 6.90 -14.20 3.96
CA ASN A 192 6.72 -15.65 3.98
C ASN A 192 5.62 -16.11 3.02
N GLU A 193 4.45 -15.49 3.08
CA GLU A 193 3.28 -15.85 2.25
C GLU A 193 3.45 -15.47 0.77
N ALA A 194 4.34 -14.52 0.48
CA ALA A 194 4.69 -14.09 -0.86
C ALA A 194 6.07 -14.61 -1.30
N TRP A 195 6.64 -15.60 -0.61
CA TRP A 195 7.93 -16.16 -1.00
C TRP A 195 7.83 -16.86 -2.37
N GLU A 196 6.78 -17.66 -2.53
CA GLU A 196 6.38 -18.33 -3.76
C GLU A 196 5.36 -17.50 -4.55
N PRO A 197 5.12 -17.82 -5.85
CA PRO A 197 4.14 -17.12 -6.66
C PRO A 197 2.75 -17.08 -6.02
N ILE A 198 2.14 -15.89 -6.00
CA ILE A 198 0.73 -15.72 -5.61
C ILE A 198 -0.11 -15.83 -6.87
N VAL A 199 -1.00 -16.82 -6.89
CA VAL A 199 -1.92 -17.08 -8.01
C VAL A 199 -3.35 -16.87 -7.55
N LEU A 200 -4.08 -15.99 -8.23
CA LEU A 200 -5.51 -15.74 -8.01
C LEU A 200 -6.26 -16.00 -9.33
N ASP A 201 -7.31 -16.82 -9.29
CA ASP A 201 -8.14 -17.14 -10.48
C ASP A 201 -7.35 -17.64 -11.70
N ARG A 202 -6.21 -18.32 -11.46
CA ARG A 202 -5.22 -18.78 -12.46
C ARG A 202 -4.28 -17.69 -13.01
N ASP A 203 -4.43 -16.45 -12.59
CA ASP A 203 -3.51 -15.35 -12.90
C ASP A 203 -2.41 -15.29 -11.83
N THR A 204 -1.15 -15.23 -12.27
CA THR A 204 -0.03 -14.95 -11.36
C THR A 204 0.00 -13.44 -11.09
N VAL A 205 -0.42 -13.04 -9.89
CA VAL A 205 -0.46 -11.62 -9.48
C VAL A 205 0.86 -11.15 -8.87
N PHE A 206 1.66 -12.09 -8.36
CA PHE A 206 3.03 -11.85 -7.93
C PHE A 206 3.88 -13.08 -8.18
N GLU A 207 5.09 -12.92 -8.73
CA GLU A 207 5.99 -14.04 -9.07
C GLU A 207 6.69 -14.66 -7.85
N GLY A 208 6.54 -14.05 -6.68
CA GLY A 208 7.21 -14.47 -5.46
C GLY A 208 8.57 -13.80 -5.27
N PHE A 209 8.94 -13.56 -4.02
CA PHE A 209 10.24 -13.02 -3.68
C PHE A 209 11.39 -13.94 -4.09
N ALA A 210 11.18 -15.26 -4.09
CA ALA A 210 12.17 -16.23 -4.53
C ALA A 210 12.66 -15.93 -5.96
N ALA A 211 11.76 -15.58 -6.89
CA ALA A 211 12.11 -15.26 -8.26
C ALA A 211 12.95 -13.97 -8.37
N ILE A 212 12.61 -12.95 -7.59
CA ILE A 212 13.33 -11.66 -7.57
C ILE A 212 14.77 -11.86 -7.09
N PHE A 213 14.95 -12.55 -5.96
CA PHE A 213 16.28 -12.77 -5.39
C PHE A 213 17.12 -13.80 -6.15
N SER A 214 16.48 -14.73 -6.87
CA SER A 214 17.21 -15.69 -7.71
C SER A 214 17.72 -15.09 -9.01
N ARG A 215 17.03 -14.09 -9.58
CA ARG A 215 17.46 -13.37 -10.80
C ARG A 215 18.69 -12.50 -10.54
N GLY A 216 18.74 -11.79 -9.41
CA GLY A 216 19.87 -10.93 -9.05
C GLY A 216 21.20 -11.66 -8.87
N ILE A 217 21.19 -12.93 -8.45
CA ILE A 217 22.41 -13.73 -8.29
C ILE A 217 23.02 -14.13 -9.65
N HIS A 218 22.22 -14.21 -10.71
CA HIS A 218 22.70 -14.65 -12.02
C HIS A 218 23.31 -13.53 -12.87
N GLU A 219 22.88 -12.28 -12.68
CA GLU A 219 23.40 -11.12 -13.43
C GLU A 219 24.73 -10.58 -12.88
N GLU A 220 25.04 -10.77 -11.59
CA GLU A 220 26.34 -10.40 -11.01
C GLU A 220 27.47 -11.43 -11.26
N LEU A 221 27.14 -12.60 -11.82
CA LEU A 221 28.08 -13.68 -12.11
C LEU A 221 28.41 -13.83 -13.62
N GLN A 222 28.00 -12.88 -14.46
CA GLN A 222 28.33 -12.80 -15.89
C GLN A 222 29.14 -11.54 -16.19
#